data_AF-A0A944JWN9-F1
#
_entry.id   AF-A0A944JWN9-F1
#
_cell.length_a   1.000
_cell.length_b   1.000
_cell.length_c   1.000
_cell.angle_alpha   90.00
_cell.angle_beta   90.00
_cell.angle_gamma   90.00
#
_symmetry.space_group_name_H-M   'P 1'
#
loop_
_entity.id
_entity.type
_entity.pdbx_description
1 polymer ?
#
loop_
_entity_poly.entity_id
_entity_poly.type
_entity_poly.pdbx_seq_one_letter_code
_entity_poly.pdbx_strand_id
1 'polypeptide(L)'
;MSDTATAPALAETIGTALAVAADTASGGNAEDREEIRVITDAMIRLLAGVPLHSDGQLTVKSLAAESQLKRHKLTHKHTGLKDLFYALVRSQDHRPQIAQDLREDNDRLRVQVASLREEHRKLKERLYTFARVIHVLEVENNQLRRAQPGSAVRAFPQRQK
;
A
#
# COMPACT_ATOMS: atom_id res chain seq x y z
N MET A 1 7.23 -12.61 -11.02
CA MET A 1 8.22 -11.90 -11.87
C MET A 1 8.33 -10.52 -11.28
N SER A 2 9.39 -10.31 -10.52
CA SER A 2 9.53 -9.22 -9.55
C SER A 2 10.25 -8.05 -10.21
N ASP A 3 9.57 -6.91 -10.36
CA ASP A 3 10.19 -5.65 -10.79
C ASP A 3 11.14 -5.14 -9.71
N THR A 4 12.39 -5.61 -9.74
CA THR A 4 13.49 -5.08 -8.93
C THR A 4 14.27 -3.97 -9.66
N ALA A 5 13.82 -3.57 -10.86
CA ALA A 5 14.53 -2.61 -11.72
C ALA A 5 14.19 -1.13 -11.42
N THR A 6 13.17 -0.85 -10.60
CA THR A 6 12.66 0.53 -10.42
C THR A 6 13.52 1.38 -9.49
N ALA A 7 14.16 0.79 -8.47
CA ALA A 7 14.98 1.54 -7.51
C ALA A 7 16.21 2.23 -8.12
N PRO A 8 17.04 1.59 -8.97
CA PRO A 8 18.18 2.26 -9.59
C PRO A 8 17.75 3.33 -10.60
N ALA A 9 16.68 3.09 -11.35
CA ALA A 9 16.14 4.07 -12.30
C ALA A 9 15.56 5.31 -11.60
N LEU A 10 14.93 5.13 -10.43
CA LEU A 10 14.46 6.26 -9.61
C LEU A 10 15.64 7.08 -9.07
N ALA A 11 16.70 6.42 -8.61
CA ALA A 11 17.90 7.09 -8.11
C ALA A 11 18.61 7.86 -9.23
N GLU A 12 18.69 7.30 -10.44
CA GLU A 12 19.29 7.94 -11.61
C GLU A 12 18.47 9.15 -12.08
N THR A 13 17.14 9.01 -12.13
CA THR A 13 16.22 10.11 -12.52
C THR A 13 16.17 11.23 -11.48
N ILE A 14 16.21 10.91 -10.19
CA ILE A 14 16.32 11.90 -9.11
C ILE A 14 17.70 12.59 -9.17
N GLY A 15 18.77 11.84 -9.44
CA GLY A 15 20.13 12.37 -9.62
C GLY A 15 20.23 13.33 -10.81
N THR A 16 19.63 12.98 -11.96
CA THR A 16 19.58 13.87 -13.13
C THR A 16 18.72 15.10 -12.89
N ALA A 17 17.57 14.96 -12.23
CA ALA A 17 16.70 16.09 -11.89
C ALA A 17 17.39 17.07 -10.92
N LEU A 18 18.13 16.55 -9.92
CA LEU A 18 18.93 17.36 -9.00
C LEU A 18 20.12 18.03 -9.68
N ALA A 19 20.77 17.35 -10.63
CA ALA A 19 21.87 17.93 -11.42
C ALA A 19 21.40 19.07 -12.33
N VAL A 20 20.22 18.93 -12.97
CA VAL A 20 19.61 19.98 -13.80
C VAL A 20 19.18 21.17 -12.93
N ALA A 21 18.59 20.92 -11.75
CA ALA A 21 18.26 21.98 -10.79
C ALA A 21 19.51 22.75 -10.32
N ALA A 22 20.63 22.05 -10.09
CA ALA A 22 21.91 22.65 -9.73
C ALA A 22 22.52 23.50 -10.86
N ASP A 23 22.29 23.13 -12.13
CA ASP A 23 22.76 23.89 -13.30
C ASP A 23 21.95 25.18 -13.51
N THR A 24 20.65 25.17 -13.17
CA THR A 24 19.79 26.36 -13.24
C THR A 24 20.04 27.38 -12.13
N ALA A 25 20.68 26.99 -11.02
CA ALA A 25 21.09 27.88 -9.92
C ALA A 25 22.39 28.65 -10.23
N SER A 26 22.61 28.99 -11.50
CA SER A 26 23.85 29.57 -12.04
C SER A 26 24.13 30.97 -11.49
N GLY A 27 24.86 31.01 -10.38
CA GLY A 27 25.62 32.16 -9.88
C GLY A 27 26.80 31.80 -8.97
N GLY A 28 27.12 30.51 -8.79
CA GLY A 28 28.12 30.02 -7.83
C GLY A 28 29.38 29.43 -8.48
N ASN A 29 30.52 29.60 -7.79
CA ASN A 29 31.85 29.12 -8.19
C ASN A 29 31.87 27.62 -8.53
N ALA A 30 32.77 27.19 -9.42
CA ALA A 30 32.89 25.78 -9.85
C ALA A 30 33.06 24.80 -8.67
N GLU A 31 33.75 25.23 -7.61
CA GLU A 31 33.90 24.47 -6.37
C GLU A 31 32.56 24.21 -5.65
N ASP A 32 31.63 25.17 -5.69
CA ASP A 32 30.32 25.06 -5.05
C ASP A 32 29.48 24.00 -5.75
N ARG A 33 29.60 23.91 -7.08
CA ARG A 33 28.89 22.91 -7.88
C ARG A 33 29.37 21.50 -7.58
N GLU A 34 30.67 21.33 -7.40
CA GLU A 34 31.24 20.03 -7.01
C GLU A 34 30.85 19.67 -5.58
N GLU A 35 30.90 20.62 -4.63
CA GLU A 35 30.42 20.41 -3.27
C GLU A 35 28.94 19.99 -3.25
N ILE A 36 28.08 20.64 -4.05
CA ILE A 36 26.65 20.30 -4.16
C ILE A 36 26.49 18.86 -4.68
N ARG A 37 27.20 18.47 -5.74
CA ARG A 37 27.14 17.13 -6.31
C ARG A 37 27.53 16.05 -5.31
N VAL A 38 28.65 16.23 -4.62
CA VAL A 38 29.13 15.27 -3.62
C VAL A 38 28.14 15.14 -2.46
N ILE A 39 27.52 16.25 -2.03
CA ILE A 39 26.47 16.23 -1.00
C ILE A 39 25.23 15.49 -1.48
N THR A 40 24.74 15.77 -2.69
CA THR A 40 23.54 15.11 -3.22
C THR A 40 23.74 13.60 -3.40
N ASP A 41 24.91 13.18 -3.88
CA ASP A 41 25.27 11.77 -4.01
C ASP A 41 25.31 11.06 -2.65
N ALA A 42 25.89 11.73 -1.65
CA ALA A 42 25.91 11.23 -0.27
C ALA A 42 24.49 11.12 0.32
N MET A 43 23.60 12.08 0.03
CA MET A 43 22.20 12.02 0.44
C MET A 43 21.48 10.81 -0.15
N ILE A 44 21.67 10.55 -1.46
CA ILE A 44 21.07 9.41 -2.14
C ILE A 44 21.53 8.10 -1.50
N ARG A 45 22.84 7.93 -1.26
CA ARG A 45 23.40 6.73 -0.63
C ARG A 45 22.86 6.50 0.78
N LEU A 46 22.79 7.55 1.60
CA LEU A 46 22.23 7.46 2.96
C LEU A 46 20.74 7.11 2.95
N LEU A 47 19.95 7.76 2.11
CA LEU A 47 18.51 7.49 2.01
C LEU A 47 18.22 6.11 1.41
N ALA A 48 19.12 5.58 0.57
CA ALA A 48 19.03 4.21 0.03
C ALA A 48 19.51 3.14 1.04
N GLY A 49 20.13 3.53 2.14
CA GLY A 49 20.66 2.61 3.16
C GLY A 49 21.97 1.92 2.78
N VAL A 50 22.75 2.49 1.84
CA VAL A 50 24.05 1.95 1.40
C VAL A 50 25.17 2.99 1.64
N PRO A 51 25.48 3.33 2.90
CA PRO A 51 26.56 4.27 3.22
C PRO A 51 27.93 3.66 2.92
N LEU A 52 28.87 4.49 2.44
CA LEU A 52 30.24 4.08 2.14
C LEU A 52 31.26 4.60 3.16
N HIS A 53 31.03 5.81 3.71
CA HIS A 53 32.00 6.49 4.57
C HIS A 53 31.41 6.92 5.93
N SER A 54 30.13 6.62 6.16
CA SER A 54 29.39 6.98 7.38
C SER A 54 28.82 5.77 8.11
N ASP A 55 28.35 6.02 9.33
CA ASP A 55 27.66 5.08 10.21
C ASP A 55 26.21 4.78 9.76
N GLY A 56 25.78 5.31 8.62
CA GLY A 56 24.45 5.09 8.06
C GLY A 56 23.31 5.82 8.78
N GLN A 57 23.61 6.63 9.80
CA GLN A 57 22.58 7.38 10.50
C GLN A 57 22.05 8.51 9.64
N LEU A 58 20.74 8.79 9.69
CA LEU A 58 20.12 9.87 8.92
C LEU A 58 20.32 11.24 9.60
N THR A 59 21.57 11.60 9.87
CA THR A 59 21.96 12.86 10.54
C THR A 59 22.89 13.70 9.66
N VAL A 60 22.95 15.01 9.91
CA VAL A 60 23.87 15.91 9.21
C VAL A 60 25.34 15.57 9.47
N LYS A 61 25.65 14.96 10.63
CA LYS A 61 27.01 14.48 10.93
C LYS A 61 27.39 13.34 9.99
N SER A 62 26.49 12.39 9.82
CA SER A 62 26.68 11.24 8.93
C SER A 62 26.68 11.67 7.47
N LEU A 63 25.85 12.63 7.07
CA LEU A 63 25.89 13.23 5.74
C LEU A 63 27.22 13.94 5.44
N ALA A 64 27.77 14.66 6.42
CA ALA A 64 29.08 15.29 6.29
C ALA A 64 30.20 14.24 6.14
N ALA A 65 30.15 13.16 6.94
CA ALA A 65 31.09 12.05 6.81
C ALA A 65 30.96 11.33 5.45
N GLU A 66 29.73 11.09 4.99
CA GLU A 66 29.43 10.39 3.73
C GLU A 66 29.84 11.20 2.49
N SER A 67 29.69 12.52 2.54
CA SER A 67 30.17 13.46 1.52
C SER A 67 31.66 13.80 1.67
N GLN A 68 32.33 13.32 2.71
CA GLN A 68 33.71 13.67 3.06
C GLN A 68 33.96 15.18 3.19
N LEU A 69 32.91 15.97 3.47
CA LEU A 69 32.99 17.41 3.65
C LEU A 69 32.93 17.77 5.14
N LYS A 70 33.53 18.91 5.49
CA LYS A 70 33.42 19.45 6.85
C LYS A 70 31.96 19.85 7.12
N ARG A 71 31.41 19.46 8.27
CA ARG A 71 30.04 19.80 8.72
C ARG A 71 29.69 21.29 8.55
N HIS A 72 30.66 22.19 8.76
CA HIS A 72 30.49 23.64 8.60
C HIS A 72 29.97 24.03 7.20
N LYS A 73 30.33 23.29 6.15
CA LYS A 73 29.85 23.54 4.79
C LYS A 73 28.34 23.34 4.68
N LEU A 74 27.80 22.30 5.32
CA LEU A 74 26.36 22.02 5.38
C LEU A 74 25.58 22.98 6.29
N THR A 75 26.22 23.57 7.29
CA THR A 75 25.54 24.49 8.23
C THR A 75 25.64 25.97 7.88
N HIS A 76 26.63 26.39 7.08
CA HIS A 76 26.84 27.80 6.74
C HIS A 76 26.77 28.12 5.24
N LYS A 77 27.12 27.17 4.35
CA LYS A 77 27.16 27.43 2.90
C LYS A 77 26.00 26.76 2.18
N HIS A 78 25.76 25.48 2.49
CA HIS A 78 24.77 24.63 1.85
C HIS A 78 23.60 24.31 2.79
N THR A 79 23.08 25.32 3.48
CA THR A 79 21.97 25.17 4.44
C THR A 79 20.70 24.61 3.81
N GLY A 80 20.41 24.98 2.56
CA GLY A 80 19.27 24.45 1.80
C GLY A 80 19.34 22.94 1.57
N LEU A 81 20.54 22.38 1.33
CA LEU A 81 20.71 20.92 1.18
C LEU A 81 20.51 20.19 2.51
N LYS A 82 20.95 20.79 3.62
CA LYS A 82 20.68 20.27 4.97
C LYS A 82 19.17 20.23 5.26
N ASP A 83 18.45 21.28 4.90
CA ASP A 83 17.00 21.35 5.12
C ASP A 83 16.24 20.38 4.19
N LEU A 84 16.68 20.24 2.94
CA LEU A 84 16.18 19.22 2.00
C LEU A 84 16.40 17.81 2.54
N PHE A 85 17.59 17.51 3.05
CA PHE A 85 17.90 16.21 3.63
C PHE A 85 16.93 15.87 4.77
N TYR A 86 16.72 16.78 5.71
CA TYR A 86 15.75 16.53 6.79
C TYR A 86 14.31 16.44 6.31
N ALA A 87 13.92 17.16 5.25
CA ALA A 87 12.60 17.01 4.65
C ALA A 87 12.40 15.62 4.04
N LEU A 88 13.43 15.09 3.37
CA LEU A 88 13.42 13.73 2.80
C LEU A 88 13.43 12.64 3.88
N VAL A 89 14.18 12.83 4.97
CA VAL A 89 14.17 11.89 6.10
C VAL A 89 12.77 11.81 6.72
N ARG A 90 12.12 12.97 6.97
CA ARG A 90 10.75 13.00 7.51
C ARG A 90 9.72 12.35 6.57
N SER A 91 9.87 12.51 5.26
CA SER A 91 8.97 11.87 4.30
C SER A 91 9.21 10.36 4.23
N GLN A 92 10.46 9.91 4.42
CA GLN A 92 10.79 8.50 4.57
C GLN A 92 10.21 7.92 5.86
N ASP A 93 10.30 8.59 7.01
CA ASP A 93 9.75 8.12 8.29
C ASP A 93 8.22 8.04 8.32
N HIS A 94 7.54 8.83 7.48
CA HIS A 94 6.09 8.73 7.31
C HIS A 94 5.68 7.50 6.46
N ARG A 95 6.54 7.04 5.56
CA ARG A 95 6.30 5.89 4.68
C ARG A 95 6.21 4.52 5.40
N PRO A 96 7.00 4.17 6.45
CA PRO A 96 6.83 2.93 7.19
C PRO A 96 5.52 2.90 7.99
N GLN A 97 5.01 4.06 8.45
CA GLN A 97 3.72 4.11 9.16
C GLN A 97 2.56 3.81 8.22
N ILE A 98 2.48 4.52 7.08
CA ILE A 98 1.44 4.24 6.05
C ILE A 98 1.52 2.79 5.56
N ALA A 99 2.74 2.24 5.39
CA ALA A 99 2.91 0.85 4.98
C ALA A 99 2.49 -0.17 6.04
N GLN A 100 2.58 0.17 7.33
CA GLN A 100 2.06 -0.66 8.43
C GLN A 100 0.54 -0.59 8.46
N ASP A 101 -0.04 0.60 8.43
CA ASP A 101 -1.49 0.82 8.42
C ASP A 101 -2.15 0.09 7.23
N LEU A 102 -1.56 0.18 6.04
CA LEU A 102 -2.05 -0.54 4.85
C LEU A 102 -1.98 -2.07 4.99
N ARG A 103 -1.01 -2.61 5.73
CA ARG A 103 -0.93 -4.05 5.99
C ARG A 103 -2.02 -4.48 6.96
N GLU A 104 -2.23 -3.71 8.02
CA GLU A 104 -3.30 -3.96 8.99
C GLU A 104 -4.68 -3.91 8.32
N ASP A 105 -4.92 -2.93 7.45
CA ASP A 105 -6.15 -2.84 6.66
C ASP A 105 -6.30 -4.01 5.69
N ASN A 106 -5.22 -4.46 5.04
CA ASN A 106 -5.27 -5.62 4.16
C ASN A 106 -5.64 -6.89 4.91
N ASP A 107 -5.04 -7.10 6.09
CA ASP A 107 -5.31 -8.26 6.93
C ASP A 107 -6.76 -8.23 7.46
N ARG A 108 -7.25 -7.06 7.86
CA ARG A 108 -8.66 -6.86 8.25
C ARG A 108 -9.61 -7.19 7.09
N LEU A 109 -9.33 -6.69 5.88
CA LEU A 109 -10.15 -6.96 4.69
C LEU A 109 -10.13 -8.45 4.31
N ARG A 110 -8.97 -9.13 4.44
CA ARG A 110 -8.88 -10.57 4.20
C ARG A 110 -9.75 -11.37 5.15
N VAL A 111 -9.76 -11.02 6.44
CA VAL A 111 -10.64 -11.65 7.44
C VAL A 111 -12.10 -11.42 7.09
N GLN A 112 -12.49 -10.21 6.69
CA GLN A 112 -13.87 -9.91 6.27
C GLN A 112 -14.30 -10.71 5.04
N VAL A 113 -13.45 -10.79 4.01
CA VAL A 113 -13.73 -11.59 2.81
C VAL A 113 -13.87 -13.07 3.14
N ALA A 114 -13.04 -13.60 4.04
CA ALA A 114 -13.16 -14.99 4.50
C ALA A 114 -14.49 -15.22 5.22
N SER A 115 -14.89 -14.32 6.13
CA SER A 115 -16.18 -14.39 6.83
C SER A 115 -17.37 -14.33 5.87
N LEU A 116 -17.37 -13.37 4.94
CA LEU A 116 -18.44 -13.22 3.94
C LEU A 116 -18.57 -14.42 3.02
N ARG A 117 -17.44 -15.04 2.62
CA ARG A 117 -17.46 -16.28 1.82
C ARG A 117 -18.09 -17.43 2.58
N GLU A 118 -17.78 -17.54 3.86
CA GLU A 118 -18.33 -18.57 4.73
C GLU A 118 -19.85 -18.38 4.96
N GLU A 119 -20.29 -17.15 5.17
CA GLU A 119 -21.73 -16.83 5.24
C GLU A 119 -22.45 -17.13 3.93
N HIS A 120 -21.86 -16.76 2.80
CA HIS A 120 -22.43 -17.04 1.48
C HIS A 120 -22.55 -18.55 1.24
N ARG A 121 -21.56 -19.34 1.65
CA ARG A 121 -21.60 -20.81 1.58
C ARG A 121 -22.76 -21.37 2.41
N LYS A 122 -22.91 -20.94 3.66
CA LYS A 122 -24.01 -21.36 4.55
C LYS A 122 -25.37 -21.00 3.97
N LEU A 123 -25.51 -19.80 3.41
CA LEU A 123 -26.77 -19.36 2.79
C LEU A 123 -27.13 -20.21 1.57
N LYS A 124 -26.13 -20.55 0.75
CA LYS A 124 -26.29 -21.41 -0.41
C LYS A 124 -26.71 -22.84 -0.01
N GLU A 125 -26.13 -23.40 1.05
CA GLU A 125 -26.52 -24.71 1.60
C GLU A 125 -27.97 -24.73 2.09
N ARG A 126 -28.39 -23.68 2.78
CA ARG A 126 -29.79 -23.52 3.21
C ARG A 126 -30.74 -23.45 2.02
N LEU A 127 -30.37 -22.70 0.97
CA LEU A 127 -31.17 -22.60 -0.24
C LEU A 127 -31.36 -23.96 -0.91
N TYR A 128 -30.29 -24.77 -1.04
CA TYR A 128 -30.40 -26.12 -1.59
C TYR A 128 -31.28 -27.04 -0.73
N THR A 129 -31.18 -26.92 0.59
CA THR A 129 -32.03 -27.68 1.52
C THR A 129 -33.50 -27.33 1.33
N PHE A 130 -33.83 -26.03 1.25
CA PHE A 130 -35.20 -25.58 1.00
C PHE A 130 -35.72 -26.03 -0.36
N ALA A 131 -34.91 -25.89 -1.43
CA ALA A 131 -35.28 -26.36 -2.75
C ALA A 131 -35.58 -27.87 -2.76
N ARG A 132 -34.79 -28.68 -2.02
CA ARG A 132 -35.03 -30.12 -1.88
C ARG A 132 -36.33 -30.43 -1.16
N VAL A 133 -36.60 -29.75 -0.04
CA VAL A 133 -37.84 -29.93 0.74
C VAL A 133 -39.05 -29.54 -0.11
N ILE A 134 -39.01 -28.39 -0.80
CA ILE A 134 -40.08 -27.96 -1.70
C ILE A 134 -40.34 -29.02 -2.77
N HIS A 135 -39.29 -29.55 -3.39
CA HIS A 135 -39.44 -30.59 -4.41
C HIS A 135 -40.09 -31.87 -3.87
N VAL A 136 -39.70 -32.32 -2.67
CA VAL A 136 -40.33 -33.49 -2.02
C VAL A 136 -41.81 -33.22 -1.75
N LEU A 137 -42.13 -32.05 -1.18
CA LEU A 137 -43.51 -31.65 -0.90
C LEU A 137 -44.36 -31.54 -2.18
N GLU A 138 -43.80 -31.04 -3.27
CA GLU A 138 -44.48 -31.00 -4.57
C GLU A 138 -44.80 -32.41 -5.08
N VAL A 139 -43.85 -33.34 -4.98
CA VAL A 139 -44.05 -34.74 -5.38
C VAL A 139 -45.14 -35.40 -4.52
N GLU A 140 -45.08 -35.24 -3.20
CA GLU A 140 -46.08 -35.77 -2.27
C GLU A 140 -47.48 -35.19 -2.55
N ASN A 141 -47.59 -33.88 -2.74
CA ASN A 141 -48.85 -33.21 -3.06
C ASN A 141 -49.45 -33.74 -4.38
N ASN A 142 -48.61 -33.92 -5.40
CA ASN A 142 -49.03 -34.50 -6.68
C ASN A 142 -49.52 -35.95 -6.53
N GLN A 143 -48.85 -36.77 -5.71
CA GLN A 143 -49.28 -38.14 -5.42
C GLN A 143 -50.63 -38.16 -4.69
N LEU A 144 -50.81 -37.31 -3.68
CA LEU A 144 -52.08 -37.20 -2.93
C LEU A 144 -53.24 -36.76 -3.84
N ARG A 145 -53.00 -35.80 -4.73
CA ARG A 145 -54.01 -35.36 -5.73
C ARG A 145 -54.40 -36.46 -6.71
N ARG A 146 -53.45 -37.31 -7.11
CA ARG A 146 -53.72 -38.46 -8.00
C ARG A 146 -54.43 -39.61 -7.28
N ALA A 147 -54.12 -39.84 -6.01
CA ALA A 147 -54.74 -40.88 -5.18
C ALA A 147 -56.17 -40.53 -4.73
N GLN A 148 -56.57 -39.26 -4.74
CA GLN A 148 -57.94 -38.81 -4.47
C GLN A 148 -58.58 -38.19 -5.73
N PRO A 149 -59.07 -38.99 -6.69
CA PRO A 149 -59.87 -38.46 -7.78
C PRO A 149 -61.28 -38.11 -7.26
N GLY A 150 -61.45 -36.90 -6.70
CA GLY A 150 -62.77 -36.35 -6.38
C GLY A 150 -62.90 -35.46 -5.15
N SER A 151 -61.88 -35.27 -4.30
CA SER A 151 -61.99 -34.33 -3.18
C SER A 151 -61.59 -32.92 -3.65
N ALA A 152 -62.60 -32.07 -3.88
CA ALA A 152 -62.39 -30.67 -4.19
C ALA A 152 -61.59 -30.01 -3.06
N VAL A 153 -60.36 -29.59 -3.34
CA VAL A 153 -59.52 -28.82 -2.43
C VAL A 153 -60.26 -27.52 -2.07
N ARG A 154 -60.93 -27.48 -0.91
CA ARG A 154 -61.55 -26.26 -0.39
C ARG A 154 -60.44 -25.28 -0.03
N ALA A 155 -60.43 -24.12 -0.69
CA ALA A 155 -59.60 -23.00 -0.31
C ALA A 155 -59.88 -22.62 1.15
N PHE A 156 -58.83 -22.47 1.95
CA PHE A 156 -58.94 -21.97 3.32
C PHE A 156 -59.49 -20.52 3.28
N PRO A 157 -60.52 -20.20 4.08
CA PRO A 157 -61.08 -18.86 4.07
C PRO A 157 -60.04 -17.86 4.59
N GLN A 158 -59.69 -16.89 3.77
CA GLN A 158 -58.89 -15.74 4.20
C GLN A 158 -59.66 -15.02 5.31
N ARG A 159 -59.10 -15.05 6.52
CA ARG A 159 -59.66 -14.37 7.68
C ARG A 159 -59.40 -12.87 7.48
N GLN A 160 -60.40 -12.16 6.97
CA GLN A 160 -60.36 -10.70 6.95
C GLN A 160 -60.36 -10.16 8.38
N LYS A 161 -59.34 -9.36 8.69
CA LYS A 161 -59.41 -8.27 9.66
C LYS A 161 -58.55 -7.13 9.12
#